data_AF-A0AAD9RM89-F1
#
_entry.id   AF-A0AAD9RM89-F1
#
_cell.length_a   1.000
_cell.length_b   1.000
_cell.length_c   1.000
_cell.angle_alpha   90.00
_cell.angle_beta   90.00
_cell.angle_gamma   90.00
#
_symmetry.space_group_name_H-M   'P 1'
#
loop_
_entity.id
_entity.type
_entity.pdbx_description
1 polymer ?
#
loop_
_entity_poly.entity_id
_entity_poly.type
_entity_poly.pdbx_seq_one_letter_code
_entity_poly.pdbx_strand_id
1 'polypeptide(L)'
;MLSAKFVRIHKTSDDRWTTRDKLTQYRGILKLNVRDKKLQSLELNKLRQKVKKNLKTLRRDVTEYRQIVNHVVTGNRVRVQSTLQQHDNFHLAFGQLTIDDAVYFDALLQALEDDRKDQCKVIITATIIGQLAAENVDDLKEKYNRMTRDILKNMKERERTLAVARERVADLWEYAKSLVRVESVAALVKGGAESSRSGTDALEKQLMHLEKICGILQDTVLVRTHNELFPRLEEQMNQKARLIAHFNHNVKERDELVSKKEQALVALETLQHTMVATTGQYRIDKRAMLEEIEVQKKREADFKELRRIHGELSMKIRAALQNMLLMLVCIKRGGKAGKRDDRRTRRTEQAGGSDERETDEPVLEAIEPDGLALLAQISRKMGALFGMSSFELDEEREQRAKQLYQSYVADHISDLKYGKDELEQGLIVEHEIFDPTVLTRADVKTRSRKMVEANLKPE
;
A
#
# COMPACT_ATOMS: atom_id res chain seq x y z
N MET A 1 5.32 16.89 -5.96
CA MET A 1 5.46 18.20 -5.28
C MET A 1 6.95 18.48 -5.13
N LEU A 2 7.53 19.36 -5.95
CA LEU A 2 8.96 19.70 -5.87
C LEU A 2 9.16 20.79 -4.83
N SER A 3 9.99 20.49 -3.83
CA SER A 3 10.39 21.35 -2.72
C SER A 3 10.93 22.70 -3.20
N ALA A 4 10.22 23.77 -2.86
CA ALA A 4 10.55 25.17 -3.17
C ALA A 4 11.74 25.74 -2.36
N LYS A 5 12.66 24.90 -1.86
CA LYS A 5 13.71 25.33 -0.92
C LYS A 5 15.00 25.91 -1.55
N PHE A 6 15.13 25.94 -2.88
CA PHE A 6 16.38 26.40 -3.52
C PHE A 6 16.22 27.29 -4.76
N VAL A 7 15.20 28.17 -4.80
CA VAL A 7 15.21 29.28 -5.78
C VAL A 7 15.93 30.47 -5.13
N ARG A 8 17.26 30.56 -5.33
CA ARG A 8 17.99 31.81 -5.05
C ARG A 8 17.52 32.87 -6.03
N ILE A 9 16.61 33.73 -5.60
CA ILE A 9 16.26 34.93 -6.34
C ILE A 9 17.46 35.87 -6.25
N HIS A 10 18.25 35.95 -7.33
CA HIS A 10 19.28 36.98 -7.47
C HIS A 10 18.59 38.35 -7.54
N LYS A 11 18.47 39.04 -6.40
CA LYS A 11 18.11 40.47 -6.37
C LYS A 11 19.32 41.28 -6.85
N THR A 12 19.27 41.76 -8.09
CA THR A 12 20.23 42.73 -8.63
C THR A 12 19.80 44.15 -8.25
N SER A 13 19.89 44.46 -6.97
CA SER A 13 19.73 45.83 -6.46
C SER A 13 21.10 46.50 -6.37
N ASP A 14 21.61 46.96 -7.50
CA ASP A 14 22.77 47.86 -7.56
C ASP A 14 22.33 49.16 -8.28
N ASP A 15 22.57 50.30 -7.65
CA ASP A 15 22.12 51.63 -8.08
C ASP A 15 22.86 52.15 -9.33
N ARG A 16 23.92 51.44 -9.75
CA ARG A 16 24.74 51.77 -10.91
C ARG A 16 24.17 51.30 -12.25
N TRP A 17 23.09 50.52 -12.26
CA TRP A 17 22.56 49.90 -13.48
C TRP A 17 21.41 50.71 -14.07
N THR A 18 21.59 51.15 -15.31
CA THR A 18 20.53 51.85 -16.04
C THR A 18 19.35 50.91 -16.32
N THR A 19 18.15 51.47 -16.48
CA THR A 19 16.93 50.71 -16.81
C THR A 19 17.08 49.87 -18.08
N ARG A 20 17.91 50.33 -19.04
CA ARG A 20 18.26 49.62 -20.28
C ARG A 20 19.09 48.36 -20.03
N ASP A 21 20.03 48.41 -19.08
CA ASP A 21 20.88 47.26 -18.73
C ASP A 21 20.07 46.18 -18.03
N LYS A 22 19.19 46.58 -17.09
CA LYS A 22 18.24 45.66 -16.43
C LYS A 22 17.36 44.95 -17.46
N LEU A 23 16.81 45.68 -18.43
CA LEU A 23 15.95 45.12 -19.47
C LEU A 23 16.71 44.16 -20.41
N THR A 24 17.97 44.46 -20.70
CA THR A 24 18.85 43.57 -21.49
C THR A 24 19.15 42.28 -20.74
N GLN A 25 19.42 42.35 -19.43
CA GLN A 25 19.62 41.17 -18.60
C GLN A 25 18.35 40.32 -18.47
N TYR A 26 17.18 40.93 -18.23
CA TYR A 26 15.91 40.17 -18.20
C TYR A 26 15.63 39.47 -19.53
N ARG A 27 15.93 40.11 -20.68
CA ARG A 27 15.87 39.44 -21.98
C ARG A 27 16.86 38.27 -22.08
N GLY A 28 18.06 38.40 -21.52
CA GLY A 28 19.04 37.31 -21.42
C GLY A 28 18.53 36.12 -20.60
N ILE A 29 17.98 36.40 -19.41
CA ILE A 29 17.40 35.39 -18.51
C ILE A 29 16.21 34.69 -19.17
N LEU A 30 15.33 35.43 -19.85
CA LEU A 30 14.21 34.86 -20.59
C LEU A 30 14.67 33.93 -21.72
N LYS A 31 15.69 34.33 -22.50
CA LYS A 31 16.28 33.45 -23.54
C LYS A 31 16.90 32.20 -22.94
N LEU A 32 17.54 32.31 -21.77
CA LEU A 32 18.15 31.18 -21.06
C LEU A 32 17.07 30.21 -20.55
N ASN A 33 15.99 30.73 -19.95
CA ASN A 33 14.85 29.92 -19.51
C ASN A 33 14.16 29.20 -20.69
N VAL A 34 14.00 29.86 -21.84
CA VAL A 34 13.48 29.21 -23.06
C VAL A 34 14.41 28.08 -23.52
N ARG A 35 15.73 28.27 -23.45
CA ARG A 35 16.70 27.23 -23.79
C ARG A 35 16.66 26.06 -22.81
N ASP A 36 16.57 26.34 -21.52
CA ASP A 36 16.48 25.31 -20.47
C ASP A 36 15.21 24.47 -20.61
N LYS A 37 14.05 25.11 -20.88
CA LYS A 37 12.81 24.39 -21.19
C LYS A 37 12.94 23.48 -22.41
N LYS A 38 13.64 23.93 -23.46
CA LYS A 38 13.94 23.09 -24.64
C LYS A 38 14.83 21.91 -24.27
N LEU A 39 15.89 22.12 -23.49
CA LEU A 39 16.78 21.03 -23.01
C LEU A 39 16.00 20.01 -22.17
N GLN A 40 15.20 20.46 -21.22
CA GLN A 40 14.34 19.58 -20.41
C GLN A 40 13.38 18.76 -21.29
N SER A 41 12.77 19.37 -22.31
CA SER A 41 11.89 18.65 -23.23
C SER A 41 12.64 17.55 -24.02
N LEU A 42 13.89 17.81 -24.42
CA LEU A 42 14.73 16.84 -25.11
C LEU A 42 15.15 15.69 -24.18
N GLU A 43 15.51 15.99 -22.93
CA GLU A 43 15.83 14.98 -21.92
C GLU A 43 14.62 14.09 -21.60
N LEU A 44 13.44 14.68 -21.43
CA LEU A 44 12.19 13.94 -21.24
C LEU A 44 11.89 13.03 -22.43
N ASN A 45 12.12 13.49 -23.66
CA ASN A 45 11.94 12.67 -24.86
C ASN A 45 12.93 11.51 -24.93
N LYS A 46 14.21 11.74 -24.60
CA LYS A 46 15.23 10.67 -24.50
C LYS A 46 14.83 9.63 -23.44
N LEU A 47 14.38 10.09 -22.27
CA LEU A 47 13.93 9.20 -21.20
C LEU A 47 12.70 8.39 -21.63
N ARG A 48 11.70 9.02 -22.24
CA ARG A 48 10.52 8.36 -22.79
C ARG A 48 10.88 7.29 -23.82
N GLN A 49 11.84 7.57 -24.69
CA GLN A 49 12.32 6.61 -25.69
C GLN A 49 13.06 5.43 -25.03
N LYS A 50 13.88 5.68 -24.00
CA LYS A 50 14.55 4.61 -23.23
C LYS A 50 13.53 3.72 -22.51
N VAL A 51 12.55 4.32 -21.84
CA VAL A 51 11.45 3.58 -21.18
C VAL A 51 10.65 2.75 -22.19
N LYS A 52 10.34 3.31 -23.37
CA LYS A 52 9.65 2.58 -24.44
C LYS A 52 10.46 1.38 -24.95
N LYS A 53 11.80 1.49 -25.05
CA LYS A 53 12.67 0.37 -25.42
C LYS A 53 12.67 -0.70 -24.33
N ASN A 54 12.81 -0.32 -23.07
CA ASN A 54 12.80 -1.24 -21.93
C ASN A 54 11.45 -1.96 -21.77
N LEU A 55 10.33 -1.27 -22.01
CA LEU A 55 9.01 -1.91 -22.01
C LEU A 55 8.85 -2.93 -23.14
N LYS A 56 9.47 -2.68 -24.31
CA LYS A 56 9.45 -3.64 -25.42
C LYS A 56 10.30 -4.87 -25.11
N THR A 57 11.47 -4.72 -24.50
CA THR A 57 12.30 -5.87 -24.09
C THR A 57 11.57 -6.68 -23.02
N LEU A 58 11.08 -6.02 -21.97
CA LEU A 58 10.34 -6.69 -20.90
C LEU A 58 9.10 -7.44 -21.41
N ARG A 59 8.40 -6.88 -22.41
CA ARG A 59 7.27 -7.58 -23.05
C ARG A 59 7.69 -8.86 -23.78
N ARG A 60 8.87 -8.87 -24.43
CA ARG A 60 9.42 -10.10 -25.05
C ARG A 60 9.80 -11.12 -24.00
N ASP A 61 10.49 -10.68 -22.95
CA ASP A 61 10.92 -11.56 -21.86
C ASP A 61 9.70 -12.22 -21.19
N VAL A 62 8.64 -11.46 -20.92
CA VAL A 62 7.38 -12.01 -20.36
C VAL A 62 6.75 -13.04 -21.31
N THR A 63 6.79 -12.83 -22.63
CA THR A 63 6.27 -13.83 -23.58
C THR A 63 7.13 -15.09 -23.62
N GLU A 64 8.45 -14.96 -23.55
CA GLU A 64 9.37 -16.10 -23.49
C GLU A 64 9.19 -16.90 -22.20
N TYR A 65 9.12 -16.23 -21.04
CA TYR A 65 8.85 -16.90 -19.77
C TYR A 65 7.49 -17.59 -19.75
N ARG A 66 6.45 -17.00 -20.35
CA ARG A 66 5.15 -17.68 -20.51
C ARG A 66 5.24 -18.93 -21.37
N GLN A 67 6.04 -18.91 -22.44
CA GLN A 67 6.26 -20.09 -23.27
C GLN A 67 7.00 -21.18 -22.48
N ILE A 68 8.06 -20.83 -21.75
CA ILE A 68 8.81 -21.75 -20.90
C ILE A 68 7.89 -22.36 -19.82
N VAL A 69 7.11 -21.53 -19.12
CA VAL A 69 6.15 -21.98 -18.11
C VAL A 69 5.10 -22.89 -18.75
N ASN A 70 4.58 -22.56 -19.93
CA ASN A 70 3.66 -23.44 -20.64
C ASN A 70 4.31 -24.77 -20.97
N HIS A 71 5.55 -24.81 -21.45
CA HIS A 71 6.28 -26.06 -21.71
C HIS A 71 6.52 -26.89 -20.45
N VAL A 72 6.80 -26.25 -19.31
CA VAL A 72 6.97 -26.92 -18.00
C VAL A 72 5.62 -27.42 -17.47
N VAL A 73 4.54 -26.67 -17.64
CA VAL A 73 3.20 -26.99 -17.14
C VAL A 73 2.52 -28.07 -17.98
N THR A 74 2.62 -28.01 -19.30
CA THR A 74 2.04 -29.06 -20.17
C THR A 74 2.90 -30.33 -20.22
N GLY A 75 4.14 -30.25 -19.73
CA GLY A 75 5.12 -31.32 -19.85
C GLY A 75 5.41 -31.69 -21.31
N ASN A 76 6.37 -32.58 -21.54
CA ASN A 76 6.72 -33.08 -22.86
C ASN A 76 5.67 -34.08 -23.41
N ARG A 77 4.39 -33.89 -23.09
CA ARG A 77 3.28 -34.81 -23.43
C ARG A 77 3.20 -35.05 -24.93
N VAL A 78 3.45 -34.03 -25.75
CA VAL A 78 3.45 -34.13 -27.22
C VAL A 78 4.61 -34.99 -27.74
N ARG A 79 5.83 -34.84 -27.19
CA ARG A 79 6.97 -35.69 -27.60
C ARG A 79 6.78 -37.12 -27.12
N VAL A 80 6.36 -37.32 -25.87
CA VAL A 80 6.08 -38.64 -25.29
C VAL A 80 4.98 -39.37 -26.08
N GLN A 81 3.90 -38.68 -26.44
CA GLN A 81 2.82 -39.23 -27.25
C GLN A 81 3.28 -39.56 -28.68
N SER A 82 4.12 -38.72 -29.30
CA SER A 82 4.69 -39.00 -30.63
C SER A 82 5.66 -40.20 -30.62
N THR A 83 6.45 -40.38 -29.57
CA THR A 83 7.35 -41.54 -29.43
C THR A 83 6.59 -42.81 -29.05
N LEU A 84 5.51 -42.72 -28.27
CA LEU A 84 4.67 -43.87 -27.92
C LEU A 84 3.86 -44.36 -29.13
N GLN A 85 3.40 -43.47 -30.00
CA GLN A 85 2.70 -43.82 -31.23
C GLN A 85 3.60 -44.48 -32.29
N GLN A 86 4.93 -44.33 -32.21
CA GLN A 86 5.88 -44.91 -33.16
C GLN A 86 6.23 -46.37 -32.87
N HIS A 87 5.78 -46.91 -31.74
CA HIS A 87 6.19 -48.22 -31.26
C HIS A 87 4.97 -49.05 -30.83
N ASP A 88 4.34 -49.72 -31.81
CA ASP A 88 3.19 -50.64 -31.60
C ASP A 88 3.49 -51.76 -30.58
N ASN A 89 4.77 -52.10 -30.39
CA ASN A 89 5.22 -53.09 -29.40
C ASN A 89 4.99 -52.65 -27.94
N PHE A 90 4.87 -51.35 -27.65
CA PHE A 90 4.53 -50.91 -26.29
C PHE A 90 3.05 -51.15 -25.97
N HIS A 91 2.15 -51.11 -26.94
CA HIS A 91 0.73 -51.40 -26.70
C HIS A 91 0.50 -52.83 -26.20
N LEU A 92 1.29 -53.81 -26.67
CA LEU A 92 1.24 -55.19 -26.15
C LEU A 92 1.91 -55.32 -24.77
N ALA A 93 3.04 -54.65 -24.55
CA ALA A 93 3.77 -54.70 -23.27
C ALA A 93 3.00 -54.01 -22.13
N PHE A 94 2.29 -52.91 -22.42
CA PHE A 94 1.43 -52.20 -21.46
C PHE A 94 0.06 -52.84 -21.28
N GLY A 95 -0.40 -53.69 -22.22
CA GLY A 95 -1.60 -54.51 -22.04
C GLY A 95 -1.45 -55.59 -20.96
N GLN A 96 -0.22 -55.89 -20.55
CA GLN A 96 0.12 -56.83 -19.47
C GLN A 96 0.48 -56.13 -18.14
N LEU A 97 0.55 -54.80 -18.09
CA LEU A 97 0.58 -54.09 -16.80
C LEU A 97 -0.80 -54.26 -16.16
N THR A 98 -0.86 -54.95 -15.04
CA THR A 98 -2.11 -55.16 -14.30
C THR A 98 -2.68 -53.80 -13.88
N ILE A 99 -4.00 -53.74 -13.73
CA ILE A 99 -4.73 -52.54 -13.25
C ILE A 99 -4.11 -52.02 -11.93
N ASP A 100 -3.54 -52.92 -11.12
CA ASP A 100 -2.84 -52.60 -9.89
C ASP A 100 -1.57 -51.76 -10.10
N ASP A 101 -0.79 -52.02 -11.16
CA ASP A 101 0.38 -51.21 -11.50
C ASP A 101 -0.05 -49.80 -11.94
N ALA A 102 -1.15 -49.68 -12.69
CA ALA A 102 -1.70 -48.38 -13.09
C ALA A 102 -2.14 -47.53 -11.88
N VAL A 103 -2.75 -48.15 -10.86
CA VAL A 103 -3.12 -47.48 -9.60
C VAL A 103 -1.87 -47.01 -8.84
N TYR A 104 -0.81 -47.81 -8.81
CA TYR A 104 0.47 -47.41 -8.20
C TYR A 104 1.15 -46.27 -8.96
N PHE A 105 1.13 -46.28 -10.29
CA PHE A 105 1.68 -45.19 -11.09
C PHE A 105 0.89 -43.90 -10.94
N ASP A 106 -0.44 -43.95 -10.87
CA ASP A 106 -1.26 -42.77 -10.61
C ASP A 106 -1.00 -42.18 -9.23
N ALA A 107 -0.88 -43.02 -8.19
CA ALA A 107 -0.54 -42.57 -6.85
C ALA A 107 0.87 -41.92 -6.80
N LEU A 108 1.85 -42.50 -7.49
CA LEU A 108 3.20 -41.94 -7.61
C LEU A 108 3.20 -40.62 -8.39
N LEU A 109 2.46 -40.53 -9.50
CA LEU A 109 2.34 -39.31 -10.30
C LEU A 109 1.66 -38.19 -9.51
N GLN A 110 0.61 -38.51 -8.77
CA GLN A 110 -0.08 -37.57 -7.88
C GLN A 110 0.86 -37.04 -6.79
N ALA A 111 1.61 -37.94 -6.13
CA ALA A 111 2.60 -37.57 -5.12
C ALA A 111 3.71 -36.69 -5.71
N LEU A 112 4.16 -36.98 -6.94
CA LEU A 112 5.16 -36.18 -7.63
C LEU A 112 4.63 -34.81 -8.06
N GLU A 113 3.35 -34.72 -8.45
CA GLU A 113 2.70 -33.45 -8.74
C GLU A 113 2.57 -32.57 -7.50
N ASP A 114 2.23 -33.15 -6.36
CA ASP A 114 2.10 -32.44 -5.09
C ASP A 114 3.46 -31.99 -4.56
N ASP A 115 4.48 -32.85 -4.62
CA ASP A 115 5.86 -32.48 -4.30
C ASP A 115 6.36 -31.35 -5.22
N ARG A 116 6.07 -31.40 -6.53
CA ARG A 116 6.39 -30.30 -7.45
C ARG A 116 5.73 -28.98 -7.04
N LYS A 117 4.45 -29.01 -6.63
CA LYS A 117 3.74 -27.80 -6.16
C LYS A 117 4.40 -27.25 -4.90
N ASP A 118 4.77 -28.11 -3.97
CA ASP A 118 5.41 -27.70 -2.72
C ASP A 118 6.83 -27.18 -2.94
N GLN A 119 7.63 -27.83 -3.78
CA GLN A 119 8.93 -27.31 -4.23
C GLN A 119 8.79 -25.94 -4.90
N CYS A 120 7.78 -25.73 -5.74
CA CYS A 120 7.53 -24.42 -6.36
C CYS A 120 7.22 -23.35 -5.30
N LYS A 121 6.40 -23.66 -4.28
CA LYS A 121 6.12 -22.73 -3.17
C LYS A 121 7.39 -22.39 -2.40
N VAL A 122 8.22 -23.38 -2.11
CA VAL A 122 9.50 -23.19 -1.40
C VAL A 122 10.44 -22.30 -2.21
N ILE A 123 10.60 -22.56 -3.52
CA ILE A 123 11.45 -21.74 -4.40
C ILE A 123 10.96 -20.29 -4.45
N ILE A 124 9.65 -20.07 -4.60
CA ILE A 124 9.07 -18.72 -4.62
C ILE A 124 9.35 -18.01 -3.29
N THR A 125 9.11 -18.68 -2.16
CA THR A 125 9.32 -18.12 -0.83
C THR A 125 10.79 -17.79 -0.59
N ALA A 126 11.70 -18.70 -0.95
CA ALA A 126 13.14 -18.47 -0.88
C ALA A 126 13.59 -17.31 -1.76
N THR A 127 12.99 -17.15 -2.95
CA THR A 127 13.27 -16.03 -3.85
C THR A 127 12.82 -14.70 -3.24
N ILE A 128 11.63 -14.64 -2.64
CA ILE A 128 11.13 -13.43 -1.97
C ILE A 128 12.03 -13.06 -0.78
N ILE A 129 12.39 -14.04 0.05
CA ILE A 129 13.30 -13.82 1.19
C ILE A 129 14.68 -13.37 0.69
N GLY A 130 15.19 -13.96 -0.39
CA GLY A 130 16.45 -13.56 -1.02
C GLY A 130 16.42 -12.13 -1.54
N GLN A 131 15.32 -11.71 -2.16
CA GLN A 131 15.12 -10.33 -2.61
C GLN A 131 15.08 -9.35 -1.43
N LEU A 132 14.30 -9.64 -0.39
CA LEU A 132 14.25 -8.81 0.83
C LEU A 132 15.62 -8.71 1.52
N ALA A 133 16.36 -9.81 1.58
CA ALA A 133 17.71 -9.82 2.12
C ALA A 133 18.66 -8.94 1.29
N ALA A 134 18.58 -9.00 -0.04
CA ALA A 134 19.38 -8.16 -0.93
C ALA A 134 19.03 -6.67 -0.77
N GLU A 135 17.74 -6.31 -0.70
CA GLU A 135 17.29 -4.95 -0.45
C GLU A 135 17.81 -4.42 0.89
N ASN A 136 17.76 -5.22 1.95
CA ASN A 136 18.30 -4.85 3.26
C ASN A 136 19.82 -4.61 3.21
N VAL A 137 20.57 -5.43 2.46
CA VAL A 137 22.02 -5.25 2.29
C VAL A 137 22.32 -3.95 1.53
N ASP A 138 21.57 -3.65 0.48
CA ASP A 138 21.72 -2.40 -0.29
C ASP A 138 21.38 -1.17 0.57
N ASP A 139 20.30 -1.21 1.35
CA ASP A 139 19.93 -0.16 2.30
C ASP A 139 21.00 0.08 3.37
N LEU A 140 21.57 -0.98 3.93
CA LEU A 140 22.68 -0.90 4.87
C LEU A 140 23.90 -0.25 4.20
N LYS A 141 24.26 -0.69 2.98
CA LYS A 141 25.37 -0.13 2.22
C LYS A 141 25.19 1.36 1.95
N GLU A 142 23.97 1.79 1.61
CA GLU A 142 23.66 3.22 1.47
C GLU A 142 23.80 3.99 2.79
N LYS A 143 23.29 3.45 3.90
CA LYS A 143 23.42 4.05 5.23
C LYS A 143 24.89 4.22 5.62
N TYR A 144 25.71 3.20 5.40
CA TYR A 144 27.15 3.28 5.61
C TYR A 144 27.78 4.36 4.72
N ASN A 145 27.48 4.38 3.42
CA ASN A 145 28.00 5.39 2.51
C ASN A 145 27.58 6.83 2.87
N ARG A 146 26.37 7.02 3.42
CA ARG A 146 25.92 8.32 3.97
C ARG A 146 26.76 8.70 5.18
N MET A 147 26.87 7.78 6.16
CA MET A 147 27.65 8.00 7.38
C MET A 147 29.12 8.27 7.08
N THR A 148 29.75 7.54 6.16
CA THR A 148 31.13 7.78 5.74
C THR A 148 31.32 9.17 5.15
N ARG A 149 30.38 9.65 4.32
CA ARG A 149 30.43 11.01 3.78
C ARG A 149 30.32 12.07 4.87
N ASP A 150 29.42 11.86 5.83
CA ASP A 150 29.23 12.79 6.95
C ASP A 150 30.45 12.81 7.88
N ILE A 151 31.03 11.65 8.19
CA ILE A 151 32.28 11.54 8.95
C ILE A 151 33.41 12.27 8.21
N LEU A 152 33.59 12.05 6.90
CA LEU A 152 34.62 12.73 6.12
C LEU A 152 34.42 14.25 6.12
N LYS A 153 33.18 14.72 6.01
CA LYS A 153 32.87 16.16 6.09
C LYS A 153 33.23 16.72 7.47
N ASN A 154 32.82 16.04 8.54
CA ASN A 154 33.14 16.42 9.92
C ASN A 154 34.65 16.38 10.18
N MET A 155 35.38 15.41 9.63
CA MET A 155 36.84 15.34 9.75
C MET A 155 37.51 16.53 9.04
N LYS A 156 37.07 16.89 7.83
CA LYS A 156 37.57 18.08 7.12
C LYS A 156 37.25 19.37 7.87
N GLU A 157 36.07 19.47 8.48
CA GLU A 157 35.71 20.63 9.30
C GLU A 157 36.58 20.72 10.57
N ARG A 158 36.81 19.59 11.26
CA ARG A 158 37.73 19.52 12.41
C ARG A 158 39.18 19.85 12.04
N GLU A 159 39.63 19.41 10.86
CA GLU A 159 40.97 19.73 10.37
C GLU A 159 41.12 21.24 10.15
N ARG A 160 40.10 21.89 9.56
CA ARG A 160 40.08 23.36 9.41
C ARG A 160 40.06 24.08 10.74
N THR A 161 39.26 23.64 11.71
CA THR A 161 39.22 24.29 13.04
C THR A 161 40.55 24.11 13.78
N LEU A 162 41.19 22.95 13.67
CA LEU A 162 42.53 22.72 14.21
C LEU A 162 43.59 23.59 13.53
N ALA A 163 43.52 23.79 12.21
CA ALA A 163 44.43 24.67 11.50
C ALA A 163 44.34 26.12 12.03
N VAL A 164 43.12 26.65 12.17
CA VAL A 164 42.88 27.99 12.74
C VAL A 164 43.36 28.08 14.19
N ALA A 165 43.15 27.04 15.00
CA ALA A 165 43.63 27.02 16.38
C ALA A 165 45.17 27.03 16.45
N ARG A 166 45.85 26.29 15.57
CA ARG A 166 47.32 26.29 15.47
C ARG A 166 47.87 27.65 15.05
N GLU A 167 47.22 28.32 14.08
CA GLU A 167 47.58 29.67 13.65
C GLU A 167 47.49 30.65 14.83
N ARG A 168 46.38 30.66 15.57
CA ARG A 168 46.23 31.51 16.77
C ARG A 168 47.27 31.24 17.85
N VAL A 169 47.65 29.98 18.06
CA VAL A 169 48.70 29.63 19.02
C VAL A 169 50.06 30.14 18.55
N ALA A 170 50.34 30.07 17.25
CA ALA A 170 51.56 30.63 16.67
C ALA A 170 51.61 32.16 16.84
N ASP A 171 50.51 32.87 16.57
CA ASP A 171 50.42 34.32 16.76
C ASP A 171 50.67 34.71 18.23
N LEU A 172 50.06 33.99 19.17
CA LEU A 172 50.27 34.20 20.61
C LEU A 172 51.71 33.91 21.04
N TRP A 173 52.34 32.92 20.43
CA TRP A 173 53.73 32.57 20.70
C TRP A 173 54.71 33.62 20.17
N GLU A 174 54.47 34.17 18.98
CA GLU A 174 55.23 35.30 18.43
C GLU A 174 55.04 36.56 19.28
N TYR A 175 53.82 36.84 19.71
CA TYR A 175 53.53 37.91 20.65
C TYR A 175 54.29 37.72 21.96
N ALA A 176 54.25 36.53 22.56
CA ALA A 176 54.99 36.21 23.79
C ALA A 176 56.51 36.38 23.61
N LYS A 177 57.07 35.95 22.48
CA LYS A 177 58.49 36.17 22.15
C LYS A 177 58.83 37.66 22.03
N SER A 178 57.93 38.48 21.49
CA SER A 178 58.14 39.93 21.38
C SER A 178 58.14 40.65 22.74
N LEU A 179 57.46 40.10 23.74
CA LEU A 179 57.44 40.63 25.12
C LEU A 179 58.69 40.29 25.93
N VAL A 180 59.43 39.26 25.55
CA VAL A 180 60.68 38.89 26.21
C VAL A 180 61.82 39.73 25.62
N ARG A 181 61.98 40.97 26.11
CA ARG A 181 63.23 41.71 25.91
C ARG A 181 64.29 41.24 26.89
N VAL A 182 65.37 40.72 26.32
CA VAL A 182 66.68 40.52 26.93
C VAL A 182 67.32 41.89 27.13
N GLU A 183 67.26 42.44 28.34
CA GLU A 183 68.11 43.56 28.80
C GLU A 183 68.55 43.24 30.24
N SER A 184 69.71 42.60 30.38
CA SER A 184 71.02 43.22 30.64
C SER A 184 71.09 43.98 31.96
N VAL A 185 71.65 43.28 32.94
CA VAL A 185 72.31 43.79 34.15
C VAL A 185 73.30 44.90 33.78
N ALA A 186 73.07 46.14 34.24
CA ALA A 186 74.08 47.15 34.66
C ALA A 186 73.54 48.59 34.54
N ALA A 187 73.38 49.26 35.70
CA ALA A 187 73.46 50.70 35.98
C ALA A 187 72.48 51.02 37.14
N LEU A 188 72.78 51.76 38.20
CA LEU A 188 73.98 52.42 38.70
C LEU A 188 73.66 52.83 40.14
N VAL A 189 74.60 52.60 41.05
CA VAL A 189 74.62 53.05 42.45
C VAL A 189 75.07 54.51 42.53
N LYS A 190 74.42 55.34 43.37
CA LYS A 190 74.96 56.45 44.21
C LYS A 190 73.81 57.30 44.76
N GLY A 191 73.57 57.38 46.08
CA GLY A 191 74.21 58.28 47.08
C GLY A 191 73.12 59.25 47.59
N GLY A 192 72.98 59.75 48.81
CA GLY A 192 73.72 59.71 50.07
C GLY A 192 73.25 60.94 50.91
N ALA A 193 72.79 60.71 52.15
CA ALA A 193 72.76 61.55 53.37
C ALA A 193 72.02 62.93 53.48
N GLU A 194 71.11 63.01 54.49
CA GLU A 194 70.96 63.98 55.62
C GLU A 194 70.82 65.50 55.37
N SER A 195 70.04 66.35 56.09
CA SER A 195 69.13 66.26 57.27
C SER A 195 68.28 67.57 57.40
N SER A 196 67.19 67.49 58.19
CA SER A 196 66.62 68.53 59.10
C SER A 196 65.72 69.69 58.59
N ARG A 197 64.43 69.73 59.01
CA ARG A 197 63.82 70.86 59.79
C ARG A 197 62.35 70.63 60.25
N SER A 198 62.12 70.83 61.55
CA SER A 198 60.99 70.42 62.41
C SER A 198 59.60 71.06 62.20
N GLY A 199 59.13 71.11 60.96
CA GLY A 199 57.70 71.14 60.60
C GLY A 199 57.36 70.04 59.59
N THR A 200 58.40 69.47 58.97
CA THR A 200 58.32 68.30 58.10
C THR A 200 58.06 67.03 58.88
N ASP A 201 58.45 66.91 60.15
CA ASP A 201 58.52 65.63 60.87
C ASP A 201 57.17 64.85 60.95
N ALA A 202 56.02 65.54 60.97
CA ALA A 202 54.70 64.91 60.90
C ALA A 202 54.32 64.48 59.46
N LEU A 203 54.60 65.36 58.49
CA LEU A 203 54.47 65.08 57.06
C LEU A 203 55.45 64.00 56.60
N GLU A 204 56.60 63.90 57.25
CA GLU A 204 57.71 62.99 57.01
C GLU A 204 57.39 61.63 57.64
N LYS A 205 56.76 61.59 58.82
CA LYS A 205 56.13 60.38 59.35
C LYS A 205 54.99 59.88 58.46
N GLN A 206 54.17 60.78 57.91
CA GLN A 206 53.12 60.41 56.95
C GLN A 206 53.70 59.96 55.60
N LEU A 207 54.76 60.61 55.10
CA LEU A 207 55.49 60.22 53.91
C LEU A 207 56.18 58.87 54.09
N MET A 208 56.83 58.63 55.23
CA MET A 208 57.43 57.35 55.58
C MET A 208 56.36 56.25 55.71
N HIS A 209 55.18 56.57 56.22
CA HIS A 209 54.07 55.62 56.26
C HIS A 209 53.53 55.32 54.86
N LEU A 210 53.38 56.35 54.01
CA LEU A 210 52.97 56.20 52.61
C LEU A 210 54.01 55.44 51.79
N GLU A 211 55.29 55.70 52.00
CA GLU A 211 56.41 55.01 51.36
C GLU A 211 56.48 53.55 51.82
N LYS A 212 56.20 53.28 53.09
CA LYS A 212 56.05 51.90 53.60
C LYS A 212 54.85 51.19 52.96
N ILE A 213 53.70 51.86 52.84
CA ILE A 213 52.52 51.30 52.16
C ILE A 213 52.83 51.06 50.68
N CYS A 214 53.51 51.99 50.02
CA CYS A 214 53.88 51.85 48.62
C CYS A 214 54.93 50.76 48.43
N GLY A 215 55.87 50.56 49.35
CA GLY A 215 56.79 49.43 49.35
C GLY A 215 56.08 48.09 49.50
N ILE A 216 55.11 47.99 50.42
CA ILE A 216 54.26 46.79 50.54
C ILE A 216 53.45 46.55 49.25
N LEU A 217 52.91 47.62 48.65
CA LEU A 217 52.20 47.54 47.37
C LEU A 217 53.13 47.17 46.21
N GLN A 218 54.36 47.67 46.23
CA GLN A 218 55.39 47.36 45.26
C GLN A 218 55.79 45.89 45.31
N ASP A 219 55.94 45.33 46.50
CA ASP A 219 56.25 43.91 46.70
C ASP A 219 55.07 43.01 46.35
N THR A 220 53.84 43.41 46.71
CA THR A 220 52.63 42.62 46.43
C THR A 220 52.21 42.63 44.96
N VAL A 221 52.42 43.76 44.25
CA VAL A 221 52.11 43.90 42.81
C VAL A 221 53.34 43.56 41.95
N LEU A 222 54.50 43.26 42.56
CA LEU A 222 55.76 42.89 41.90
C LEU A 222 56.24 43.95 40.90
N VAL A 223 56.26 45.21 41.34
CA VAL A 223 56.58 46.38 40.49
C VAL A 223 57.97 46.92 40.80
N ARG A 224 58.69 47.45 39.80
CA ARG A 224 60.08 47.95 40.00
C ARG A 224 60.15 49.40 40.45
N THR A 225 59.15 50.22 40.10
CA THR A 225 59.09 51.64 40.47
C THR A 225 57.70 52.03 40.95
N HIS A 226 57.64 53.00 41.86
CA HIS A 226 56.38 53.51 42.43
C HIS A 226 55.43 54.07 41.35
N ASN A 227 55.99 54.59 40.25
CA ASN A 227 55.24 55.16 39.12
C ASN A 227 54.46 54.10 38.32
N GLU A 228 54.85 52.84 38.38
CA GLU A 228 54.19 51.73 37.68
C GLU A 228 53.05 51.11 38.51
N LEU A 229 52.93 51.44 39.80
CA LEU A 229 51.88 50.93 40.69
C LEU A 229 50.49 51.31 40.19
N PHE A 230 50.27 52.58 39.88
CA PHE A 230 48.97 53.09 39.45
C PHE A 230 48.48 52.48 38.13
N PRO A 231 49.28 52.47 37.03
CA PRO A 231 48.87 51.83 35.79
C PRO A 231 48.58 50.33 35.94
N ARG A 232 49.30 49.62 36.82
CA ARG A 232 49.07 48.19 37.08
C ARG A 232 47.81 47.93 37.88
N LEU A 233 47.54 48.75 38.90
CA LEU A 233 46.29 48.68 39.65
C LEU A 233 45.08 49.04 38.78
N GLU A 234 45.23 50.04 37.92
CA GLU A 234 44.19 50.41 36.93
C GLU A 234 43.94 49.27 35.93
N GLU A 235 44.99 48.65 35.40
CA GLU A 235 44.85 47.49 34.51
C GLU A 235 44.24 46.28 35.22
N GLN A 236 44.60 46.02 36.49
CA GLN A 236 43.95 44.98 37.31
C GLN A 236 42.47 45.29 37.55
N MET A 237 42.11 46.56 37.80
CA MET A 237 40.72 46.97 37.91
C MET A 237 39.96 46.80 36.60
N ASN A 238 40.58 47.13 35.46
CA ASN A 238 40.00 46.94 34.13
C ASN A 238 39.85 45.46 33.77
N GLN A 239 40.80 44.61 34.15
CA GLN A 239 40.70 43.15 34.00
C GLN A 239 39.58 42.58 34.88
N LYS A 240 39.49 43.01 36.14
CA LYS A 240 38.41 42.64 37.05
C LYS A 240 37.05 43.06 36.48
N ALA A 241 36.93 44.28 35.96
CA ALA A 241 35.71 44.76 35.34
C ALA A 241 35.31 43.91 34.11
N ARG A 242 36.27 43.57 33.24
CA ARG A 242 36.04 42.66 32.09
C ARG A 242 35.60 41.27 32.54
N LEU A 243 36.24 40.70 33.55
CA LEU A 243 35.87 39.40 34.12
C LEU A 243 34.47 39.40 34.73
N ILE A 244 34.11 40.47 35.46
CA ILE A 244 32.76 40.64 36.01
C ILE A 244 31.72 40.75 34.89
N ALA A 245 32.02 41.51 33.84
CA ALA A 245 31.12 41.63 32.68
C ALA A 245 30.90 40.27 31.99
N HIS A 246 31.98 39.50 31.79
CA HIS A 246 31.90 38.15 31.22
C HIS A 246 31.14 37.19 32.12
N PHE A 247 31.36 37.24 33.43
CA PHE A 247 30.62 36.44 34.41
C PHE A 247 29.12 36.76 34.35
N ASN A 248 28.75 38.04 34.35
CA ASN A 248 27.35 38.47 34.25
C ASN A 248 26.70 38.06 32.92
N HIS A 249 27.45 38.07 31.83
CA HIS A 249 26.97 37.57 30.54
C HIS A 249 26.67 36.07 30.60
N ASN A 250 27.58 35.26 31.13
CA ASN A 250 27.38 33.82 31.30
C ASN A 250 26.18 33.49 32.20
N VAL A 251 25.97 34.28 33.27
CA VAL A 251 24.80 34.10 34.14
C VAL A 251 23.51 34.35 33.38
N LYS A 252 23.45 35.41 32.55
CA LYS A 252 22.28 35.69 31.70
C LYS A 252 22.03 34.57 30.68
N GLU A 253 23.07 34.09 29.99
CA GLU A 253 22.93 32.98 29.05
C GLU A 253 22.41 31.71 29.73
N ARG A 254 22.91 31.39 30.93
CA ARG A 254 22.42 30.27 31.73
C ARG A 254 20.94 30.44 32.06
N ASP A 255 20.52 31.62 32.50
CA ASP A 255 19.12 31.88 32.88
C ASP A 255 18.18 31.82 31.66
N GLU A 256 18.63 32.27 30.49
CA GLU A 256 17.91 32.09 29.22
C GLU A 256 17.76 30.61 28.84
N LEU A 257 18.80 29.80 29.03
CA LEU A 257 18.74 28.36 28.78
C LEU A 257 17.78 27.66 29.75
N VAL A 258 17.77 28.06 31.02
CA VAL A 258 16.81 27.55 32.01
C VAL A 258 15.38 27.90 31.60
N SER A 259 15.10 29.15 31.20
CA SER A 259 13.77 29.55 30.74
C SER A 259 13.33 28.76 29.48
N LYS A 260 14.24 28.55 28.51
CA LYS A 260 13.95 27.72 27.32
C LYS A 260 13.65 26.27 27.71
N LYS A 261 14.37 25.72 28.69
CA LYS A 261 14.12 24.37 29.21
C LYS A 261 12.74 24.28 29.86
N GLU A 262 12.37 25.26 30.69
CA GLU A 262 11.05 25.31 31.32
C GLU A 262 9.92 25.39 30.29
N GLN A 263 10.06 26.26 29.28
CA GLN A 263 9.11 26.33 28.16
C GLN A 263 9.00 25.00 27.40
N ALA A 264 10.12 24.32 27.17
CA ALA A 264 10.13 23.01 26.51
C ALA A 264 9.47 21.92 27.36
N LEU A 265 9.61 21.97 28.69
CA LEU A 265 8.92 21.05 29.61
C LEU A 265 7.41 21.27 29.58
N VAL A 266 6.95 22.52 29.63
CA VAL A 266 5.51 22.84 29.49
C VAL A 266 4.99 22.39 28.12
N ALA A 267 5.76 22.58 27.05
CA ALA A 267 5.41 22.08 25.71
C ALA A 267 5.35 20.54 25.66
N LEU A 268 6.24 19.84 26.37
CA LEU A 268 6.22 18.39 26.48
C LEU A 268 4.97 17.90 27.20
N GLU A 269 4.64 18.48 28.36
CA GLU A 269 3.44 18.12 29.14
C GLU A 269 2.17 18.35 28.34
N THR A 270 2.05 19.51 27.68
CA THR A 270 0.90 19.80 26.81
C THR A 270 0.79 18.81 25.65
N LEU A 271 1.89 18.42 25.01
CA LEU A 271 1.88 17.40 23.97
C LEU A 271 1.51 16.01 24.50
N GLN A 272 2.01 15.63 25.68
CA GLN A 272 1.66 14.36 26.34
C GLN A 272 0.15 14.28 26.63
N HIS A 273 -0.45 15.36 27.13
CA HIS A 273 -1.88 15.41 27.39
C HIS A 273 -2.73 15.55 26.12
N THR A 274 -2.20 16.18 25.06
CA THR A 274 -2.90 16.30 23.76
C THR A 274 -2.92 14.98 22.99
N MET A 275 -1.87 14.15 23.10
CA MET A 275 -1.85 12.81 22.50
C MET A 275 -2.95 11.89 23.08
N VAL A 276 -3.47 12.14 24.29
CA VAL A 276 -4.52 11.31 24.90
C VAL A 276 -5.88 11.52 24.21
N ALA A 277 -6.22 12.74 23.82
CA ALA A 277 -7.52 13.04 23.19
C ALA A 277 -7.62 12.52 21.75
N THR A 278 -6.58 12.72 20.93
CA THR A 278 -6.56 12.25 19.53
C THR A 278 -6.39 10.74 19.42
N THR A 279 -5.70 10.10 20.38
CA THR A 279 -5.55 8.63 20.40
C THR A 279 -6.84 7.93 20.84
N GLY A 280 -7.66 8.56 21.71
CA GLY A 280 -8.98 8.05 22.06
C GLY A 280 -9.93 8.00 20.86
N GLN A 281 -10.07 9.13 20.16
CA GLN A 281 -10.91 9.20 18.96
C GLN A 281 -10.41 8.25 17.86
N TYR A 282 -9.09 8.21 17.62
CA TYR A 282 -8.51 7.27 16.67
C TYR A 282 -8.79 5.79 17.02
N ARG A 283 -8.80 5.44 18.31
CA ARG A 283 -9.13 4.06 18.74
C ARG A 283 -10.60 3.72 18.54
N ILE A 284 -11.50 4.69 18.72
CA ILE A 284 -12.94 4.54 18.47
C ILE A 284 -13.16 4.38 16.97
N ASP A 285 -12.60 5.27 16.16
CA ASP A 285 -12.72 5.23 14.70
C ASP A 285 -12.11 3.93 14.13
N LYS A 286 -10.96 3.50 14.67
CA LYS A 286 -10.34 2.22 14.29
C LYS A 286 -11.26 1.03 14.60
N ARG A 287 -11.98 1.04 15.72
CA ARG A 287 -12.92 -0.03 16.08
C ARG A 287 -14.12 -0.03 15.15
N ALA A 288 -14.72 1.12 14.89
CA ALA A 288 -15.84 1.27 13.96
C ALA A 288 -15.48 0.80 12.55
N MET A 289 -14.30 1.17 12.04
CA MET A 289 -13.84 0.75 10.72
C MET A 289 -13.59 -0.77 10.64
N LEU A 290 -13.14 -1.41 11.73
CA LEU A 290 -12.99 -2.86 11.78
C LEU A 290 -14.35 -3.57 11.76
N GLU A 291 -15.34 -3.07 12.49
CA GLU A 291 -16.72 -3.60 12.46
C GLU A 291 -17.34 -3.47 11.06
N GLU A 292 -17.16 -2.34 10.37
CA GLU A 292 -17.61 -2.16 8.99
C GLU A 292 -16.97 -3.17 8.02
N ILE A 293 -15.67 -3.43 8.17
CA ILE A 293 -14.96 -4.42 7.36
C ILE A 293 -15.53 -5.83 7.60
N GLU A 294 -15.84 -6.19 8.84
CA GLU A 294 -16.45 -7.48 9.15
C GLU A 294 -17.85 -7.63 8.54
N VAL A 295 -18.68 -6.58 8.59
CA VAL A 295 -19.99 -6.56 7.93
C VAL A 295 -19.85 -6.72 6.41
N GLN A 296 -18.89 -6.03 5.79
CA GLN A 296 -18.64 -6.16 4.35
C GLN A 296 -18.16 -7.56 3.97
N LYS A 297 -17.28 -8.19 4.77
CA LYS A 297 -16.83 -9.56 4.55
C LYS A 297 -17.98 -10.57 4.62
N LYS A 298 -18.91 -10.40 5.57
CA LYS A 298 -20.13 -11.23 5.64
C LYS A 298 -20.97 -11.09 4.39
N ARG A 299 -21.23 -9.86 3.93
CA ARG A 299 -21.97 -9.61 2.67
C ARG A 299 -21.28 -10.25 1.46
N GLU A 300 -19.96 -10.18 1.38
CA GLU A 300 -19.20 -10.82 0.31
C GLU A 300 -19.35 -12.35 0.32
N ALA A 301 -19.33 -12.97 1.51
CA ALA A 301 -19.58 -14.39 1.66
C ALA A 301 -20.99 -14.78 1.22
N ASP A 302 -22.01 -14.03 1.63
CA ASP A 302 -23.41 -14.25 1.25
C ASP A 302 -23.59 -14.15 -0.27
N PHE A 303 -22.95 -13.17 -0.92
CA PHE A 303 -23.00 -13.04 -2.39
C PHE A 303 -22.27 -14.18 -3.12
N LYS A 304 -21.17 -14.71 -2.56
CA LYS A 304 -20.49 -15.88 -3.11
C LYS A 304 -21.38 -17.12 -3.03
N GLU A 305 -22.05 -17.31 -1.90
CA GLU A 305 -22.98 -18.43 -1.73
C GLU A 305 -24.19 -18.30 -2.66
N LEU A 306 -24.78 -17.10 -2.77
CA LEU A 306 -25.87 -16.85 -3.71
C LEU A 306 -25.45 -17.12 -5.16
N ARG A 307 -24.21 -16.75 -5.53
CA ARG A 307 -23.65 -17.06 -6.86
C ARG A 307 -23.45 -18.55 -7.08
N ARG A 308 -23.04 -19.30 -6.05
CA ARG A 308 -22.93 -20.77 -6.08
C ARG A 308 -24.30 -21.40 -6.35
N ILE A 309 -25.33 -21.02 -5.59
CA ILE A 309 -26.71 -21.50 -5.75
C ILE A 309 -27.25 -21.17 -7.15
N HIS A 310 -27.04 -19.94 -7.65
CA HIS A 310 -27.45 -19.57 -9.00
C HIS A 310 -26.70 -20.36 -10.08
N GLY A 311 -25.41 -20.62 -9.87
CA GLY A 311 -24.59 -21.46 -10.74
C GLY A 311 -25.14 -22.88 -10.84
N GLU A 312 -25.46 -23.49 -9.70
CA GLU A 312 -26.07 -24.83 -9.63
C GLU A 312 -27.44 -24.89 -10.29
N LEU A 313 -28.31 -23.91 -10.04
CA LEU A 313 -29.62 -23.83 -10.69
C LEU A 313 -29.48 -23.68 -12.21
N SER A 314 -28.55 -22.84 -12.68
CA SER A 314 -28.27 -22.67 -14.11
C SER A 314 -27.77 -23.96 -14.76
N MET A 315 -26.94 -24.75 -14.06
CA MET A 315 -26.50 -26.07 -14.53
C MET A 315 -27.68 -27.04 -14.61
N LYS A 316 -28.54 -27.10 -13.59
CA LYS A 316 -29.75 -27.94 -13.59
C LYS A 316 -30.69 -27.59 -14.75
N ILE A 317 -30.92 -26.30 -15.00
CA ILE A 317 -31.73 -25.83 -16.13
C ILE A 317 -31.10 -26.26 -17.47
N ARG A 318 -29.78 -26.09 -17.64
CA ARG A 318 -29.09 -26.52 -18.86
C ARG A 318 -29.17 -28.02 -19.09
N ALA A 319 -28.98 -28.83 -18.04
CA ALA A 319 -29.13 -30.28 -18.12
C ALA A 319 -30.57 -30.69 -18.50
N ALA A 320 -31.58 -30.05 -17.91
CA ALA A 320 -32.98 -30.30 -18.25
C ALA A 320 -33.30 -29.95 -19.72
N LEU A 321 -32.81 -28.81 -20.21
CA LEU A 321 -32.97 -28.42 -21.62
C LEU A 321 -32.26 -29.40 -22.56
N GLN A 322 -31.04 -29.84 -22.23
CA GLN A 322 -30.34 -30.85 -23.02
C GLN A 322 -31.11 -32.18 -23.05
N ASN A 323 -31.66 -32.63 -21.92
CA ASN A 323 -32.52 -33.81 -21.86
C ASN A 323 -33.76 -33.66 -22.74
N MET A 324 -34.43 -32.49 -22.72
CA MET A 324 -35.55 -32.22 -23.63
C MET A 324 -35.13 -32.26 -25.10
N LEU A 325 -33.96 -31.70 -25.43
CA LEU A 325 -33.44 -31.72 -26.81
C LEU A 325 -33.16 -33.15 -27.28
N LEU A 326 -32.56 -33.99 -26.43
CA LEU A 326 -32.33 -35.42 -26.66
C LEU A 326 -33.64 -36.17 -26.95
N MET A 327 -34.69 -35.92 -26.17
CA MET A 327 -36.01 -36.52 -26.40
C MET A 327 -36.64 -36.10 -27.73
N LEU A 328 -36.25 -34.94 -28.27
CA LEU A 328 -36.74 -34.37 -29.53
C LEU A 328 -35.84 -34.71 -30.74
N VAL A 329 -34.82 -35.56 -30.57
CA VAL A 329 -33.87 -35.95 -31.65
C VAL A 329 -34.58 -36.68 -32.80
N CYS A 330 -35.65 -37.43 -32.52
CA CYS A 330 -36.39 -38.19 -33.52
C CYS A 330 -37.28 -37.34 -34.46
N ILE A 331 -37.41 -36.03 -34.21
CA ILE A 331 -38.25 -35.14 -35.03
C ILE A 331 -37.41 -34.64 -36.20
N LYS A 332 -37.56 -35.31 -37.36
CA LYS A 332 -36.97 -34.82 -38.61
C LYS A 332 -37.59 -33.48 -39.00
N ARG A 333 -36.74 -32.52 -39.36
CA ARG A 333 -37.16 -31.24 -39.99
C ARG A 333 -38.07 -31.57 -41.17
N GLY A 334 -39.35 -31.23 -41.06
CA GLY A 334 -40.25 -31.21 -42.22
C GLY A 334 -39.64 -30.34 -43.30
N GLY A 335 -39.18 -30.96 -44.39
CA GLY A 335 -38.73 -30.27 -45.58
C GLY A 335 -39.87 -29.40 -46.11
N LYS A 336 -39.55 -28.13 -46.40
CA LYS A 336 -40.51 -27.17 -46.98
C LYS A 336 -41.17 -27.78 -48.22
N ALA A 337 -42.46 -28.06 -48.13
CA ALA A 337 -43.30 -28.33 -49.28
C ALA A 337 -43.51 -27.03 -50.08
N GLY A 338 -43.30 -27.09 -51.40
CA GLY A 338 -43.99 -26.24 -52.37
C GLY A 338 -43.18 -25.14 -53.05
N LYS A 339 -42.63 -25.44 -54.23
CA LYS A 339 -42.91 -24.70 -55.46
C LYS A 339 -42.77 -25.65 -56.66
N ARG A 340 -43.91 -26.18 -57.12
CA ARG A 340 -44.05 -26.73 -58.48
C ARG A 340 -44.03 -25.55 -59.44
N ASP A 341 -43.16 -25.59 -60.43
CA ASP A 341 -43.49 -24.99 -61.72
C ASP A 341 -42.90 -25.83 -62.86
N ASP A 342 -43.76 -26.08 -63.84
CA ASP A 342 -43.60 -26.95 -65.00
C ASP A 342 -42.78 -26.26 -66.09
N ARG A 343 -41.77 -26.95 -66.66
CA ARG A 343 -41.67 -27.22 -68.12
C ARG A 343 -40.31 -27.84 -68.52
N ARG A 344 -40.41 -29.02 -69.13
CA ARG A 344 -39.80 -29.47 -70.42
C ARG A 344 -38.32 -29.04 -70.68
N THR A 345 -37.35 -29.88 -71.04
CA THR A 345 -37.37 -31.16 -71.79
C THR A 345 -35.94 -31.72 -71.90
N ARG A 346 -35.89 -33.03 -72.19
CA ARG A 346 -34.86 -33.81 -72.92
C ARG A 346 -33.83 -34.63 -72.14
N ARG A 347 -34.13 -35.93 -72.21
CA ARG A 347 -33.33 -37.16 -72.07
C ARG A 347 -31.86 -37.04 -72.49
N THR A 348 -30.99 -37.69 -71.71
CA THR A 348 -30.21 -38.83 -72.22
C THR A 348 -30.00 -39.83 -71.09
N GLU A 349 -30.03 -41.11 -71.46
CA GLU A 349 -30.06 -42.31 -70.64
C GLU A 349 -28.71 -42.63 -69.99
N GLN A 350 -28.75 -43.27 -68.82
CA GLN A 350 -27.98 -44.46 -68.39
C GLN A 350 -28.23 -44.65 -66.89
N ALA A 351 -29.09 -45.59 -66.49
CA ALA A 351 -28.75 -47.00 -66.23
C ALA A 351 -27.80 -47.14 -65.02
N GLY A 352 -28.35 -47.62 -63.90
CA GLY A 352 -27.60 -47.98 -62.70
C GLY A 352 -28.50 -47.97 -61.47
N GLY A 353 -29.13 -49.10 -61.19
CA GLY A 353 -29.84 -49.31 -59.94
C GLY A 353 -28.88 -49.52 -58.78
N SER A 354 -29.26 -48.98 -57.62
CA SER A 354 -29.00 -49.58 -56.32
C SER A 354 -29.96 -48.95 -55.33
N ASP A 355 -30.88 -49.78 -54.87
CA ASP A 355 -31.75 -49.60 -53.72
C ASP A 355 -30.84 -49.55 -52.48
N GLU A 356 -30.38 -48.37 -52.08
CA GLU A 356 -29.74 -48.16 -50.77
C GLU A 356 -30.65 -47.28 -49.93
N ARG A 357 -31.35 -47.94 -49.00
CA ARG A 357 -31.97 -47.30 -47.86
C ARG A 357 -30.86 -46.62 -47.06
N GLU A 358 -30.66 -45.32 -47.24
CA GLU A 358 -29.93 -44.50 -46.29
C GLU A 358 -30.66 -44.56 -44.95
N THR A 359 -30.19 -45.43 -44.06
CA THR A 359 -30.41 -45.32 -42.63
C THR A 359 -29.77 -44.02 -42.17
N ASP A 360 -30.54 -42.93 -42.19
CA ASP A 360 -30.23 -41.67 -41.52
C ASP A 360 -30.10 -41.94 -40.02
N GLU A 361 -28.88 -42.25 -39.57
CA GLU A 361 -28.53 -42.15 -38.16
C GLU A 361 -28.71 -40.68 -37.70
N PRO A 362 -29.38 -40.43 -36.57
CA PRO A 362 -29.57 -39.08 -36.09
C PRO A 362 -28.23 -38.49 -35.64
N VAL A 363 -27.68 -37.60 -36.45
CA VAL A 363 -26.49 -36.81 -36.11
C VAL A 363 -26.82 -35.91 -34.91
N LEU A 364 -26.16 -36.17 -33.78
CA LEU A 364 -26.15 -35.30 -32.60
C LEU A 364 -25.57 -33.93 -32.99
N GLU A 365 -26.43 -32.93 -33.14
CA GLU A 365 -26.02 -31.53 -33.31
C GLU A 365 -25.15 -31.12 -32.10
N ALA A 366 -24.04 -30.44 -32.39
CA ALA A 366 -23.03 -30.05 -31.41
C ALA A 366 -23.65 -29.37 -30.19
N ILE A 367 -23.18 -29.75 -29.00
CA ILE A 367 -23.67 -29.27 -27.70
C ILE A 367 -23.46 -27.74 -27.62
N GLU A 368 -24.53 -26.97 -27.85
CA GLU A 368 -24.50 -25.52 -27.71
C GLU A 368 -24.40 -25.13 -26.22
N PRO A 369 -23.42 -24.29 -25.82
CA PRO A 369 -23.20 -23.93 -24.42
C PRO A 369 -24.20 -22.90 -23.86
N ASP A 370 -25.02 -22.28 -24.71
CA ASP A 370 -25.97 -21.25 -24.33
C ASP A 370 -27.39 -21.83 -24.09
N GLY A 371 -27.91 -21.62 -22.88
CA GLY A 371 -29.24 -22.10 -22.49
C GLY A 371 -30.38 -21.48 -23.29
N LEU A 372 -30.22 -20.24 -23.78
CA LEU A 372 -31.23 -19.60 -24.63
C LEU A 372 -31.25 -20.20 -26.04
N ALA A 373 -30.08 -20.58 -26.57
CA ALA A 373 -29.96 -21.22 -27.87
C ALA A 373 -30.56 -22.64 -27.83
N LEU A 374 -30.30 -23.41 -26.77
CA LEU A 374 -30.95 -24.69 -26.50
C LEU A 374 -32.48 -24.56 -26.45
N LEU A 375 -33.00 -23.56 -25.73
CA LEU A 375 -34.43 -23.31 -25.65
C LEU A 375 -35.03 -22.96 -27.02
N ALA A 376 -34.36 -22.13 -27.82
CA ALA A 376 -34.80 -21.80 -29.17
C ALA A 376 -34.76 -23.00 -30.14
N GLN A 377 -33.83 -23.94 -29.97
CA GLN A 377 -33.82 -25.19 -30.71
C GLN A 377 -34.99 -26.11 -30.31
N ILE A 378 -35.24 -26.25 -29.01
CA ILE A 378 -36.36 -27.03 -28.46
C ILE A 378 -37.69 -26.46 -28.95
N SER A 379 -37.91 -25.14 -28.86
CA SER A 379 -39.14 -24.50 -29.33
C SER A 379 -39.38 -24.72 -30.83
N ARG A 380 -38.32 -24.72 -31.65
CA ARG A 380 -38.44 -25.01 -33.09
C ARG A 380 -38.79 -26.47 -33.37
N LYS A 381 -38.16 -27.43 -32.68
CA LYS A 381 -38.44 -28.87 -32.84
C LYS A 381 -39.83 -29.23 -32.30
N MET A 382 -40.23 -28.65 -31.16
CA MET A 382 -41.57 -28.79 -30.60
C MET A 382 -42.64 -28.19 -31.52
N GLY A 383 -42.38 -27.01 -32.11
CA GLY A 383 -43.28 -26.41 -33.10
C GLY A 383 -43.45 -27.27 -34.35
N ALA A 384 -42.39 -27.94 -34.80
CA ALA A 384 -42.48 -28.92 -35.90
C ALA A 384 -43.30 -30.15 -35.50
N LEU A 385 -43.15 -30.67 -34.28
CA LEU A 385 -43.96 -31.77 -33.77
C LEU A 385 -45.45 -31.38 -33.65
N PHE A 386 -45.74 -30.18 -33.14
CA PHE A 386 -47.11 -29.64 -33.12
C PHE A 386 -47.70 -29.49 -34.53
N GLY A 387 -46.91 -29.07 -35.52
CA GLY A 387 -47.35 -28.98 -36.91
C GLY A 387 -47.54 -30.33 -37.59
N MET A 388 -46.80 -31.37 -37.17
CA MET A 388 -46.96 -32.74 -37.65
C MET A 388 -48.15 -33.45 -37.00
N SER A 389 -48.47 -33.09 -35.77
CA SER A 389 -49.68 -33.56 -35.10
C SER A 389 -50.85 -32.68 -35.54
N SER A 390 -51.57 -33.09 -36.58
CA SER A 390 -52.81 -32.43 -37.00
C SER A 390 -53.92 -32.64 -35.95
N PHE A 391 -53.79 -32.04 -34.77
CA PHE A 391 -54.83 -31.92 -33.76
C PHE A 391 -55.56 -30.61 -33.97
N GLU A 392 -56.78 -30.67 -34.50
CA GLU A 392 -57.74 -29.57 -34.34
C GLU A 392 -58.22 -29.62 -32.89
N LEU A 393 -57.68 -28.73 -32.06
CA LEU A 393 -58.13 -28.55 -30.69
C LEU A 393 -59.37 -27.64 -30.71
N ASP A 394 -60.51 -28.21 -30.32
CA ASP A 394 -61.72 -27.47 -30.01
C ASP A 394 -61.47 -26.55 -28.79
N GLU A 395 -62.05 -25.35 -28.76
CA GLU A 395 -61.73 -24.33 -27.73
C GLU A 395 -61.91 -24.86 -26.30
N GLU A 396 -62.91 -25.72 -26.09
CA GLU A 396 -63.15 -26.37 -24.79
C GLU A 396 -62.09 -27.41 -24.41
N ARG A 397 -61.47 -28.08 -25.38
CA ARG A 397 -60.41 -29.06 -25.13
C ARG A 397 -59.09 -28.34 -24.83
N GLU A 398 -58.84 -27.21 -25.49
CA GLU A 398 -57.69 -26.36 -25.20
C GLU A 398 -57.78 -25.74 -23.80
N GLN A 399 -58.97 -25.26 -23.40
CA GLN A 399 -59.18 -24.75 -22.04
C GLN A 399 -59.01 -25.83 -20.97
N ARG A 400 -59.53 -27.05 -21.19
CA ARG A 400 -59.31 -28.19 -20.30
C ARG A 400 -57.83 -28.57 -20.21
N ALA A 401 -57.11 -28.59 -21.33
CA ALA A 401 -55.67 -28.86 -21.35
C ALA A 401 -54.87 -27.76 -20.61
N LYS A 402 -55.24 -26.49 -20.77
CA LYS A 402 -54.65 -25.36 -20.03
C LYS A 402 -54.90 -25.49 -18.53
N GLN A 403 -56.11 -25.83 -18.12
CA GLN A 403 -56.46 -26.06 -16.72
C GLN A 403 -55.67 -27.24 -16.12
N LEU A 404 -55.55 -28.35 -16.85
CA LEU A 404 -54.76 -29.51 -16.43
C LEU A 404 -53.26 -29.20 -16.34
N TYR A 405 -52.72 -28.41 -17.26
CA TYR A 405 -51.33 -27.96 -17.19
C TYR A 405 -51.13 -27.00 -16.02
N GLN A 406 -52.06 -26.07 -15.79
CA GLN A 406 -52.02 -25.15 -14.66
C GLN A 406 -52.12 -25.90 -13.32
N SER A 407 -52.97 -26.91 -13.21
CA SER A 407 -53.05 -27.74 -12.00
C SER A 407 -51.77 -28.55 -11.82
N TYR A 408 -51.24 -29.16 -12.87
CA TYR A 408 -49.98 -29.89 -12.82
C TYR A 408 -48.79 -29.00 -12.40
N VAL A 409 -48.71 -27.78 -12.93
CA VAL A 409 -47.67 -26.80 -12.55
C VAL A 409 -47.89 -26.32 -11.13
N ALA A 410 -49.14 -26.10 -10.70
CA ALA A 410 -49.45 -25.73 -9.32
C ALA A 410 -49.03 -26.83 -8.34
N ASP A 411 -49.37 -28.09 -8.63
CA ASP A 411 -49.02 -29.27 -7.85
C ASP A 411 -47.49 -29.47 -7.80
N HIS A 412 -46.81 -29.31 -8.94
CA HIS A 412 -45.34 -29.42 -8.98
C HIS A 412 -44.66 -28.27 -8.22
N ILE A 413 -45.21 -27.04 -8.26
CA ILE A 413 -44.67 -25.91 -7.49
C ILE A 413 -44.96 -26.07 -6.00
N SER A 414 -46.13 -26.60 -5.61
CA SER A 414 -46.40 -26.94 -4.21
C SER A 414 -45.45 -28.03 -3.72
N ASP A 415 -45.24 -29.09 -4.49
CA ASP A 415 -44.30 -30.16 -4.14
C ASP A 415 -42.86 -29.66 -4.02
N LEU A 416 -42.46 -28.66 -4.83
CA LEU A 416 -41.12 -28.06 -4.73
C LEU A 416 -40.96 -27.13 -3.52
N LYS A 417 -42.04 -26.44 -3.12
CA LYS A 417 -42.02 -25.47 -2.01
C LYS A 417 -42.23 -26.13 -0.65
N TYR A 418 -43.03 -27.19 -0.60
CA TYR A 418 -43.45 -27.85 0.64
C TYR A 418 -42.83 -29.23 0.80
N GLY A 419 -42.17 -29.79 -0.23
CA GLY A 419 -41.56 -31.10 -0.19
C GLY A 419 -42.59 -32.23 -0.15
N LYS A 420 -42.19 -33.44 -0.55
CA LYS A 420 -42.90 -34.69 -0.17
C LYS A 420 -42.48 -35.11 1.23
N ASP A 421 -42.51 -34.17 2.18
CA ASP A 421 -42.58 -34.60 3.56
C ASP A 421 -43.97 -35.20 3.72
N GLU A 422 -44.01 -36.40 4.29
CA GLU A 422 -45.26 -37.01 4.72
C GLU A 422 -46.10 -35.91 5.36
N LEU A 423 -47.37 -35.84 4.99
CA LEU A 423 -48.38 -35.10 5.73
C LEU A 423 -48.35 -35.65 7.17
N GLU A 424 -47.40 -35.16 7.97
CA GLU A 424 -47.53 -35.08 9.40
C GLU A 424 -48.88 -34.42 9.58
N GLN A 425 -49.77 -35.23 10.15
CA GLN A 425 -51.12 -34.90 10.54
C GLN A 425 -51.26 -33.41 10.72
N GLY A 426 -52.13 -32.84 9.88
CA GLY A 426 -52.26 -31.41 9.69
C GLY A 426 -52.00 -30.65 10.98
N LEU A 427 -51.07 -29.71 10.90
CA LEU A 427 -51.15 -28.53 11.72
C LEU A 427 -52.53 -27.94 11.39
N ILE A 428 -53.53 -28.32 12.18
CA ILE A 428 -54.78 -27.61 12.29
C ILE A 428 -54.33 -26.25 12.80
N VAL A 429 -54.04 -25.35 11.87
CA VAL A 429 -54.06 -23.93 12.13
C VAL A 429 -55.54 -23.66 12.36
N GLU A 430 -55.99 -23.97 13.58
CA GLU A 430 -57.17 -23.37 14.15
C GLU A 430 -56.95 -21.89 13.93
N HIS A 431 -57.60 -21.35 12.90
CA HIS A 431 -57.88 -19.94 12.88
C HIS A 431 -58.82 -19.78 14.07
N GLU A 432 -58.24 -19.53 15.25
CA GLU A 432 -58.96 -18.93 16.36
C GLU A 432 -59.51 -17.63 15.76
N ILE A 433 -60.76 -17.70 15.29
CA ILE A 433 -61.56 -16.54 15.01
C ILE A 433 -61.72 -15.92 16.40
N PHE A 434 -60.81 -14.99 16.73
CA PHE A 434 -60.94 -14.15 17.90
C PHE A 434 -62.26 -13.40 17.73
N ASP A 435 -63.32 -13.89 18.37
CA ASP A 435 -64.55 -13.14 18.53
C ASP A 435 -64.22 -11.98 19.48
N PRO A 436 -64.14 -10.73 18.98
CA PRO A 436 -63.75 -9.59 19.80
C PRO A 436 -64.79 -9.26 20.87
N THR A 437 -65.95 -9.92 20.89
CA THR A 437 -66.98 -9.75 21.91
C THR A 437 -66.79 -10.65 23.13
N VAL A 438 -65.93 -11.68 23.05
CA VAL A 438 -65.66 -12.60 24.17
C VAL A 438 -64.33 -12.26 24.82
N LEU A 439 -64.39 -11.79 26.07
CA LEU A 439 -63.19 -11.42 26.85
C LEU A 439 -62.27 -12.64 27.04
N THR A 440 -60.99 -12.48 26.65
CA THR A 440 -60.02 -13.56 26.83
C THR A 440 -59.73 -13.80 28.31
N ARG A 441 -59.22 -14.99 28.66
CA ARG A 441 -58.84 -15.32 30.05
C ARG A 441 -57.83 -14.32 30.64
N ALA A 442 -56.99 -13.70 29.80
CA ALA A 442 -56.07 -12.64 30.20
C ALA A 442 -56.81 -11.33 30.54
N ASP A 443 -57.83 -10.97 29.77
CA ASP A 443 -58.68 -9.80 30.03
C ASP A 443 -59.53 -9.99 31.30
N VAL A 444 -60.05 -11.20 31.51
CA VAL A 444 -60.76 -11.54 32.76
C VAL A 444 -59.81 -11.45 33.95
N LYS A 445 -58.59 -12.01 33.86
CA LYS A 445 -57.60 -11.92 34.93
C LYS A 445 -57.16 -10.48 35.22
N THR A 446 -56.98 -9.65 34.19
CA THR A 446 -56.61 -8.24 34.40
C THR A 446 -57.77 -7.42 34.97
N ARG A 447 -59.02 -7.67 34.57
CA ARG A 447 -60.20 -7.09 35.23
C ARG A 447 -60.34 -7.54 36.68
N SER A 448 -60.21 -8.83 36.98
CA SER A 448 -60.25 -9.34 38.35
C SER A 448 -59.12 -8.76 39.20
N ARG A 449 -57.89 -8.66 38.66
CA ARG A 449 -56.78 -7.98 39.36
C ARG A 449 -57.10 -6.51 39.64
N LYS A 450 -57.61 -5.77 38.66
CA LYS A 450 -58.00 -4.35 38.84
C LYS A 450 -59.13 -4.19 39.87
N MET A 451 -60.10 -5.10 39.93
CA MET A 451 -61.15 -5.07 40.96
C MET A 451 -60.59 -5.37 42.35
N VAL A 452 -59.68 -6.34 42.47
CA VAL A 452 -59.00 -6.66 43.73
C VAL A 452 -58.12 -5.50 44.19
N GLU A 453 -57.37 -4.87 43.28
CA GLU A 453 -56.55 -3.68 43.57
C GLU A 453 -57.40 -2.45 43.94
N ALA A 454 -58.58 -2.28 43.33
CA ALA A 454 -59.52 -1.22 43.70
C ALA A 454 -60.13 -1.44 45.11
N ASN A 455 -60.35 -2.69 45.51
CA ASN A 455 -60.84 -3.05 46.85
C ASN A 455 -59.73 -3.14 47.92
N LEU A 456 -58.45 -3.14 47.52
CA LEU A 456 -57.28 -3.13 48.41
C LEU A 456 -56.69 -1.72 48.60
N LYS A 457 -57.25 -0.68 47.97
CA LYS A 457 -56.97 0.72 48.30
C LYS A 457 -57.98 1.17 49.37
N PRO A 458 -57.59 1.27 50.66
CA PRO A 458 -58.38 1.98 51.64
C PRO A 458 -58.41 3.48 51.31
N GLU A 459 -59.54 4.14 51.60
CA GLU A 459 -59.63 5.60 51.72
C GLU A 459 -58.59 6.17 52.69
#